data_AF-A0A1Q7F6H2-F1
#
_entry.id   AF-A0A1Q7F6H2-F1
#
_cell.length_a   1.000
_cell.length_b   1.000
_cell.length_c   1.000
_cell.angle_alpha   90.00
_cell.angle_beta   90.00
_cell.angle_gamma   90.00
#
_symmetry.space_group_name_H-M   'P 1'
#
loop_
_entity.id
_entity.type
_entity.pdbx_description
1 polymer ?
#
loop_
_entity_poly.entity_id
_entity_poly.type
_entity_poly.pdbx_seq_one_letter_code
_entity_poly.pdbx_strand_id
1 'polypeptide(L)'
;MVKLNRDSTLAFALLGLIWQEPRSGYDLRKFFPSTPMISFSDSPGAIYPALHRLEQRGLVRGHTAQGAGLRRRRIFELTARGRAEFRRWQTQPVMRNDVVRNLDALMLRFAFMDQFAEKGAALQFLKAFHKELAAYIPSLRKYLKSNRQHMPQSGRLALESGIQAYETQLRWTKDALTTYGQATGER
;
A
#
# COMPACT_ATOMS: atom_id res chain seq x y z
N MET A 1 -7.92 13.91 7.43
CA MET A 1 -7.15 13.22 6.37
C MET A 1 -5.75 12.94 6.92
N VAL A 2 -5.41 11.67 7.18
CA VAL A 2 -4.08 11.32 7.73
C VAL A 2 -3.08 11.40 6.58
N LYS A 3 -2.05 12.26 6.69
CA LYS A 3 -0.90 12.21 5.79
C LYS A 3 -0.20 10.87 6.02
N LEU A 4 -0.29 9.96 5.06
CA LEU A 4 0.49 8.73 5.07
C LEU A 4 1.94 9.11 4.74
N ASN A 5 2.83 8.93 5.70
CA ASN A 5 4.28 8.95 5.47
C ASN A 5 4.79 7.51 5.34
N ARG A 6 6.04 7.32 4.91
CA ARG A 6 6.63 5.97 4.76
C ARG A 6 6.55 5.14 6.04
N ASP A 7 6.73 5.76 7.20
CA ASP A 7 6.54 5.12 8.51
C ASP A 7 5.12 4.55 8.72
N SER A 8 4.10 5.25 8.19
CA SER A 8 2.71 4.78 8.23
C SER A 8 2.47 3.64 7.25
N THR A 9 3.06 3.69 6.05
CA THR A 9 2.94 2.62 5.05
C THR A 9 3.61 1.32 5.54
N LEU A 10 4.80 1.42 6.14
CA LEU A 10 5.47 0.29 6.80
C LEU A 10 4.59 -0.31 7.91
N ALA A 11 3.99 0.54 8.74
CA ALA A 11 3.09 0.09 9.81
C ALA A 11 1.92 -0.73 9.26
N PHE A 12 1.28 -0.27 8.17
CA PHE A 12 0.21 -1.03 7.53
C PHE A 12 0.71 -2.32 6.85
N ALA A 13 1.89 -2.31 6.25
CA ALA A 13 2.48 -3.53 5.67
C ALA A 13 2.71 -4.60 6.74
N LEU A 14 3.25 -4.21 7.91
CA LEU A 14 3.43 -5.09 9.05
C LEU A 14 2.10 -5.59 9.62
N LEU A 15 1.09 -4.72 9.72
CA LEU A 15 -0.24 -5.13 10.17
C LEU A 15 -0.87 -6.16 9.21
N GLY A 16 -0.74 -5.97 7.89
CA GLY A 16 -1.24 -6.94 6.91
C GLY A 16 -0.54 -8.29 7.04
N LEU A 17 0.79 -8.30 7.14
CA LEU A 17 1.58 -9.53 7.31
C LEU A 17 1.29 -10.29 8.61
N ILE A 18 1.12 -9.57 9.72
CA ILE A 18 0.79 -10.17 11.02
C ILE A 18 -0.66 -10.65 11.05
N TRP A 19 -1.56 -10.03 10.28
CA TRP A 19 -2.93 -10.52 10.15
C TRP A 19 -2.94 -11.87 9.44
N GLN A 20 -2.24 -12.00 8.30
CA GLN A 20 -2.15 -13.26 7.57
C GLN A 20 -1.67 -14.41 8.47
N GLU A 21 -0.64 -14.16 9.26
CA GLU A 21 -0.08 -15.15 10.17
C GLU A 21 0.64 -14.45 11.34
N PRO A 22 0.41 -14.88 12.60
CA PRO A 22 1.24 -14.47 13.73
C PRO A 22 2.72 -14.76 13.45
N ARG A 23 3.57 -13.74 13.50
CA ARG A 23 5.00 -13.86 13.15
C ARG A 23 5.89 -13.31 14.24
N SER A 24 7.10 -13.86 14.38
CA SER A 24 8.10 -13.23 15.22
C SER A 24 8.68 -11.98 14.56
N GLY A 25 9.21 -11.06 15.36
CA GLY A 25 9.90 -9.88 14.82
C GLY A 25 11.11 -10.26 13.94
N TYR A 26 11.76 -11.39 14.22
CA TYR A 26 12.83 -11.93 13.38
C TYR A 26 12.31 -12.41 12.03
N ASP A 27 11.19 -13.15 12.03
CA ASP A 27 10.58 -13.65 10.79
C ASP A 27 10.10 -12.50 9.92
N LEU A 28 9.47 -11.48 10.52
CA LEU A 28 9.10 -10.25 9.81
C LEU A 28 10.35 -9.59 9.22
N ARG A 29 11.44 -9.43 9.98
CA ARG A 29 12.68 -8.85 9.46
C ARG A 29 13.29 -9.64 8.30
N LYS A 30 13.20 -10.98 8.34
CA LYS A 30 13.77 -11.86 7.32
C LYS A 30 12.88 -11.95 6.08
N PHE A 31 11.56 -11.98 6.27
CA PHE A 31 10.58 -12.17 5.21
C PHE A 31 10.30 -10.87 4.45
N PHE A 32 10.30 -9.73 5.15
CA PHE A 32 9.96 -8.44 4.54
C PHE A 32 10.82 -8.10 3.31
N PRO A 33 12.16 -8.27 3.32
CA PRO A 33 13.00 -8.03 2.15
C PRO A 33 12.75 -8.98 0.98
N SER A 34 12.24 -10.18 1.22
CA SER A 34 11.88 -11.15 0.16
C SER A 34 10.53 -10.88 -0.48
N THR A 35 9.79 -9.87 0.00
CA THR A 35 8.50 -9.48 -0.57
C THR A 35 8.63 -8.21 -1.40
N PRO A 36 7.71 -7.97 -2.37
CA PRO A 36 7.62 -6.68 -3.06
C PRO A 36 7.39 -5.48 -2.13
N MET A 37 7.05 -5.75 -0.84
CA MET A 37 6.83 -4.74 0.19
C MET A 37 8.12 -4.13 0.74
N ILE A 38 9.31 -4.60 0.34
CA ILE A 38 10.60 -4.03 0.77
C ILE A 38 10.69 -2.52 0.53
N SER A 39 10.05 -2.03 -0.54
CA SER A 39 10.01 -0.60 -0.90
C SER A 39 9.36 0.29 0.16
N PHE A 40 8.60 -0.29 1.10
CA PHE A 40 7.95 0.43 2.19
C PHE A 40 8.81 0.55 3.46
N SER A 41 10.03 0.01 3.46
CA SER A 41 10.95 0.11 4.59
C SER A 41 12.27 0.75 4.15
N ASP A 42 12.70 1.80 4.85
CA ASP A 42 13.99 2.44 4.54
C ASP A 42 15.20 1.55 4.87
N SER A 43 15.02 0.56 5.77
CA SER A 43 15.99 -0.51 6.02
C SER A 43 15.34 -1.70 6.74
N PRO A 44 15.95 -2.90 6.72
CA PRO A 44 15.53 -4.00 7.59
C PRO A 44 15.53 -3.64 9.10
N GLY A 45 16.31 -2.63 9.49
CA GLY A 45 16.37 -2.12 10.86
C GLY A 45 15.11 -1.36 11.31
N ALA A 46 14.31 -0.83 10.37
CA ALA A 46 13.11 -0.05 10.70
C ALA A 46 11.95 -0.91 11.24
N ILE A 47 12.00 -2.23 11.06
CA ILE A 47 10.93 -3.16 11.44
C ILE A 47 10.73 -3.23 12.96
N TYR A 48 11.79 -3.37 13.76
CA TYR A 48 11.66 -3.44 15.22
C TYR A 48 11.12 -2.15 15.84
N PRO A 49 11.63 -0.94 15.49
CA PRO A 49 11.02 0.32 15.91
C PRO A 49 9.54 0.43 15.50
N ALA A 50 9.19 0.02 14.29
CA ALA A 50 7.79 0.05 13.83
C ALA A 50 6.90 -0.90 14.63
N LEU A 51 7.35 -2.13 14.90
CA LEU A 51 6.64 -3.09 15.76
C LEU A 51 6.45 -2.55 17.18
N HIS A 52 7.48 -1.91 17.75
CA HIS A 52 7.37 -1.29 19.07
C HIS A 52 6.31 -0.19 19.08
N ARG A 53 6.28 0.69 18.06
CA ARG A 53 5.24 1.73 17.93
C ARG A 53 3.84 1.13 17.76
N LEU A 54 3.69 0.06 16.98
CA LEU A 54 2.42 -0.63 16.80
C LEU A 54 1.91 -1.22 18.13
N GLU A 55 2.82 -1.78 18.94
CA GLU A 55 2.50 -2.34 20.25
C GLU A 55 2.14 -1.25 21.27
N GLN A 56 2.90 -0.15 21.32
CA GLN A 56 2.57 1.03 22.15
C GLN A 56 1.20 1.62 21.81
N ARG A 57 0.83 1.61 20.52
CA ARG A 57 -0.50 2.04 20.05
C ARG A 57 -1.61 1.00 20.31
N GLY A 58 -1.27 -0.17 20.85
CA GLY A 58 -2.19 -1.27 21.11
C GLY A 58 -2.76 -1.89 19.85
N LEU A 59 -2.08 -1.77 18.70
CA LEU A 59 -2.52 -2.36 17.42
C LEU A 59 -2.04 -3.81 17.28
N VAL A 60 -0.90 -4.14 17.88
CA VAL A 60 -0.40 -5.51 18.00
C VAL A 60 -0.10 -5.84 19.45
N ARG A 61 -0.06 -7.12 19.78
CA ARG A 61 0.40 -7.63 21.06
C ARG A 61 1.52 -8.64 20.81
N GLY A 62 2.69 -8.41 21.41
CA GLY A 62 3.77 -9.39 21.45
C GLY A 62 3.61 -10.30 22.66
N HIS A 63 3.65 -11.61 22.47
CA HIS A 63 3.74 -12.58 23.56
C HIS A 63 4.93 -13.52 23.33
N THR A 64 5.50 -14.04 24.43
CA THR A 64 6.61 -14.98 24.35
C THR A 64 6.04 -16.37 24.14
N ALA A 65 6.23 -16.94 22.95
CA ALA A 65 5.94 -18.34 22.72
C ALA A 65 7.10 -19.19 23.27
N GLN A 66 6.76 -20.22 24.05
CA GLN A 66 7.72 -21.29 24.38
C GLN A 66 7.87 -22.15 23.11
N GLY A 67 8.96 -21.93 22.36
CA GLY A 67 9.30 -22.79 21.23
C GLY A 67 10.05 -24.03 21.68
N ALA A 68 10.09 -25.06 20.84
CA ALA A 68 10.81 -26.33 21.03
C ALA A 68 12.36 -26.21 21.08
N GLY A 69 12.91 -25.03 21.40
CA GLY A 69 14.35 -24.79 21.49
C GLY A 69 14.70 -23.63 22.45
N LEU A 70 15.98 -23.54 22.82
CA LEU A 70 16.56 -22.67 23.86
C LEU A 70 16.32 -21.15 23.72
N ARG A 71 15.74 -20.65 22.62
CA ARG A 71 15.56 -19.22 22.36
C ARG A 71 14.09 -18.83 22.40
N ARG A 72 13.70 -18.09 23.45
CA ARG A 72 12.39 -17.43 23.56
C ARG A 72 12.14 -16.55 22.32
N ARG A 73 11.07 -16.83 21.56
CA ARG A 73 10.65 -16.03 20.40
C ARG A 73 9.44 -15.18 20.79
N ARG A 74 9.52 -13.88 20.51
CA ARG A 74 8.40 -12.95 20.69
C ARG A 74 7.55 -12.95 19.43
N ILE A 75 6.34 -13.50 19.52
CA ILE A 75 5.35 -13.58 18.44
C ILE A 75 4.42 -12.38 18.56
N PHE A 76 4.18 -11.70 17.44
CA PHE A 76 3.26 -10.58 17.35
C PHE A 76 1.95 -11.04 16.72
N GLU A 77 0.85 -10.56 17.28
CA GLU A 77 -0.52 -10.77 16.78
C GLU A 77 -1.28 -9.44 16.73
N LEU A 78 -2.23 -9.31 15.81
CA LEU A 78 -3.12 -8.15 15.80
C LEU A 78 -4.09 -8.21 16.99
N THR A 79 -4.27 -7.06 17.63
CA THR A 79 -5.39 -6.86 18.56
C THR A 79 -6.69 -6.61 17.79
N ALA A 80 -7.84 -6.63 18.47
CA ALA A 80 -9.10 -6.20 17.88
C ALA A 80 -9.03 -4.76 17.33
N ARG A 81 -8.33 -3.86 18.06
CA ARG A 81 -8.06 -2.49 17.63
C ARG A 81 -7.19 -2.45 16.37
N GLY A 82 -6.14 -3.27 16.30
CA GLY A 82 -5.29 -3.40 15.11
C GLY A 82 -6.06 -3.82 13.87
N ARG A 83 -6.93 -4.83 14.01
CA ARG A 83 -7.81 -5.28 12.91
C ARG A 83 -8.76 -4.18 12.44
N ALA A 84 -9.39 -3.46 13.38
CA ALA A 84 -10.29 -2.35 13.05
C ALA A 84 -9.54 -1.20 12.35
N GLU A 85 -8.34 -0.83 12.84
CA GLU A 85 -7.50 0.20 12.23
C GLU A 85 -7.10 -0.16 10.80
N PHE A 86 -6.66 -1.40 10.57
CA PHE A 86 -6.24 -1.87 9.25
C PHE A 86 -7.42 -1.93 8.28
N ARG A 87 -8.60 -2.43 8.70
CA ARG A 87 -9.82 -2.39 7.88
C ARG A 87 -10.23 -0.96 7.52
N ARG A 88 -10.23 -0.05 8.52
CA ARG A 88 -10.56 1.36 8.28
C ARG A 88 -9.64 1.99 7.24
N TRP A 89 -8.35 1.67 7.29
CA TRP A 89 -7.39 2.14 6.28
C TRP A 89 -7.65 1.54 4.89
N GLN A 90 -7.95 0.23 4.81
CA GLN A 90 -8.28 -0.43 3.55
C GLN A 90 -9.53 0.14 2.87
N THR A 91 -10.53 0.56 3.63
CA THR A 91 -11.81 1.06 3.09
C THR A 91 -11.84 2.56 2.83
N GLN A 92 -10.74 3.29 3.07
CA GLN A 92 -10.69 4.73 2.75
C GLN A 92 -10.93 4.98 1.26
N PRO A 93 -11.70 6.01 0.88
CA PRO A 93 -11.89 6.29 -0.54
C PRO A 93 -10.56 6.70 -1.19
N VAL A 94 -10.33 6.29 -2.43
CA VAL A 94 -9.13 6.68 -3.19
C VAL A 94 -9.27 8.14 -3.61
N MET A 95 -8.36 9.00 -3.16
CA MET A 95 -8.36 10.43 -3.47
C MET A 95 -7.24 10.79 -4.46
N ARG A 96 -7.40 11.92 -5.15
CA ARG A 96 -6.36 12.45 -6.06
C ARG A 96 -4.99 12.56 -5.40
N ASN A 97 -4.94 13.06 -4.17
CA ASN A 97 -3.68 13.23 -3.46
C ASN A 97 -2.98 11.88 -3.20
N ASP A 98 -3.74 10.79 -3.07
CA ASP A 98 -3.16 9.46 -2.92
C ASP A 98 -2.50 8.99 -4.21
N VAL A 99 -3.15 9.21 -5.36
CA VAL A 99 -2.56 8.91 -6.67
C VAL A 99 -1.26 9.68 -6.89
N VAL A 100 -1.21 10.95 -6.45
CA VAL A 100 -0.06 11.83 -6.69
C VAL A 100 1.10 11.57 -5.75
N ARG A 101 0.82 11.24 -4.48
CA ARG A 101 1.85 11.23 -3.41
C ARG A 101 2.00 9.90 -2.70
N ASN A 102 0.99 9.04 -2.74
CA ASN A 102 0.89 7.83 -1.91
C ASN A 102 0.55 6.60 -2.78
N LEU A 103 1.05 6.55 -4.02
CA LEU A 103 0.78 5.47 -4.98
C LEU A 103 1.19 4.10 -4.41
N ASP A 104 2.31 4.10 -3.71
CA ASP A 104 2.89 2.96 -3.01
C ASP A 104 1.91 2.42 -1.95
N ALA A 105 1.29 3.30 -1.15
CA ALA A 105 0.27 2.92 -0.18
C ALA A 105 -1.01 2.40 -0.85
N LEU A 106 -1.42 2.96 -2.01
CA LEU A 106 -2.55 2.42 -2.79
C LEU A 106 -2.26 1.00 -3.27
N MET A 107 -1.04 0.72 -3.74
CA MET A 107 -0.64 -0.63 -4.17
C MET A 107 -0.58 -1.60 -3.00
N LEU A 108 -0.11 -1.16 -1.84
CA LEU A 108 -0.13 -1.97 -0.62
C LEU A 108 -1.57 -2.31 -0.19
N ARG A 109 -2.49 -1.34 -0.26
CA ARG A 109 -3.92 -1.57 0.04
C ARG A 109 -4.48 -2.64 -0.88
N PHE A 110 -4.25 -2.48 -2.18
CA PHE A 110 -4.73 -3.40 -3.21
C PHE A 110 -4.20 -4.84 -2.99
N ALA A 111 -2.91 -4.99 -2.65
CA ALA A 111 -2.28 -6.28 -2.41
C ALA A 111 -2.92 -7.12 -1.27
N PHE A 112 -3.68 -6.48 -0.39
CA PHE A 112 -4.35 -7.12 0.75
C PHE A 112 -5.88 -7.17 0.61
N MET A 113 -6.46 -6.78 -0.54
CA MET A 113 -7.91 -6.68 -0.67
C MET A 113 -8.62 -8.03 -0.66
N ASP A 114 -8.10 -9.04 -1.36
CA ASP A 114 -8.77 -10.35 -1.43
C ASP A 114 -8.80 -11.10 -0.10
N GLN A 115 -7.89 -10.75 0.82
CA GLN A 115 -7.76 -11.44 2.10
C GLN A 115 -8.66 -10.85 3.18
N PHE A 116 -8.95 -9.55 3.13
CA PHE A 116 -9.53 -8.83 4.26
C PHE A 116 -10.70 -7.90 3.92
N ALA A 117 -10.88 -7.55 2.65
CA ALA A 117 -11.94 -6.65 2.23
C ALA A 117 -13.22 -7.42 1.88
N GLU A 118 -14.34 -6.70 1.83
CA GLU A 118 -15.63 -7.27 1.44
C GLU A 118 -15.65 -7.66 -0.05
N LYS A 119 -16.55 -8.58 -0.43
CA LYS A 119 -16.74 -8.94 -1.84
C LYS A 119 -17.02 -7.69 -2.66
N GLY A 120 -16.29 -7.54 -3.77
CA GLY A 120 -16.41 -6.38 -4.66
C GLY A 120 -15.65 -5.12 -4.21
N ALA A 121 -15.04 -5.10 -3.02
CA ALA A 121 -14.24 -3.95 -2.56
C ALA A 121 -13.02 -3.70 -3.46
N ALA A 122 -12.36 -4.75 -3.95
CA ALA A 122 -11.28 -4.65 -4.92
C ALA A 122 -11.74 -3.98 -6.23
N LEU A 123 -12.92 -4.35 -6.73
CA LEU A 123 -13.50 -3.75 -7.92
C LEU A 123 -13.84 -2.27 -7.70
N GLN A 124 -14.45 -1.92 -6.57
CA GLN A 124 -14.75 -0.53 -6.22
C GLN A 124 -13.48 0.32 -6.08
N PHE A 125 -12.44 -0.23 -5.45
CA PHE A 125 -11.14 0.42 -5.34
C PHE A 125 -10.51 0.68 -6.70
N LEU A 126 -10.48 -0.33 -7.59
CA LEU A 126 -9.94 -0.19 -8.93
C LEU A 126 -10.72 0.84 -9.76
N LYS A 127 -12.06 0.86 -9.67
CA LYS A 127 -12.91 1.86 -10.33
C LYS A 127 -12.59 3.28 -9.84
N ALA A 128 -12.46 3.47 -8.52
CA ALA A 128 -12.11 4.77 -7.94
C ALA A 128 -10.69 5.21 -8.35
N PHE A 129 -9.74 4.28 -8.32
CA PHE A 129 -8.36 4.56 -8.69
C PHE A 129 -8.20 4.90 -10.18
N HIS A 130 -8.85 4.13 -11.05
CA HIS A 130 -8.94 4.42 -12.48
C HIS A 130 -9.52 5.82 -12.74
N LYS A 131 -10.64 6.15 -12.08
CA LYS A 131 -11.30 7.45 -12.20
C LYS A 131 -10.36 8.60 -11.83
N GLU A 132 -9.62 8.48 -10.72
CA GLU A 132 -8.70 9.52 -10.29
C GLU A 132 -7.51 9.72 -11.25
N LEU A 133 -6.94 8.63 -11.78
CA LEU A 133 -5.91 8.68 -12.82
C LEU A 133 -6.43 9.33 -14.11
N ALA A 134 -7.59 8.89 -14.59
CA ALA A 134 -8.22 9.40 -15.81
C ALA A 134 -8.56 10.89 -15.71
N ALA A 135 -8.91 11.37 -14.52
CA ALA A 135 -9.16 12.79 -14.27
C ALA A 135 -7.86 13.62 -14.16
N TYR A 136 -6.77 13.04 -13.64
CA TYR A 136 -5.53 13.77 -13.38
C TYR A 136 -4.63 13.91 -14.62
N ILE A 137 -4.47 12.84 -15.41
CA ILE A 137 -3.58 12.83 -16.59
C ILE A 137 -3.86 13.98 -17.58
N PRO A 138 -5.12 14.31 -17.93
CA PRO A 138 -5.41 15.45 -18.82
C PRO A 138 -4.91 16.78 -18.28
N SER A 139 -4.95 16.99 -16.95
CA SER A 139 -4.45 18.22 -16.33
C SER A 139 -2.94 18.36 -16.48
N LEU A 140 -2.19 17.26 -16.33
CA LEU A 140 -0.73 17.23 -16.53
C LEU A 140 -0.36 17.46 -18.00
N ARG A 141 -1.09 16.82 -18.93
CA ARG A 141 -0.87 17.02 -20.37
C ARG A 141 -1.14 18.47 -20.78
N LYS A 142 -2.20 19.10 -20.24
CA LYS A 142 -2.50 20.52 -20.45
C LYS A 142 -1.36 21.40 -19.92
N TYR A 143 -0.89 21.14 -18.70
CA TYR A 143 0.23 21.87 -18.12
C TYR A 143 1.52 21.74 -18.96
N LEU A 144 1.87 20.53 -19.38
CA LEU A 144 3.02 20.29 -20.26
C LEU A 144 2.89 21.08 -21.57
N LYS A 145 1.71 21.06 -22.20
CA LYS A 145 1.47 21.78 -23.47
C LYS A 145 1.63 23.30 -23.29
N SER A 146 1.04 23.88 -22.24
CA SER A 146 1.06 25.32 -21.99
C SER A 146 2.44 25.87 -21.60
N ASN A 147 3.28 25.05 -20.95
CA ASN A 147 4.57 25.50 -20.42
C ASN A 147 5.77 24.98 -21.21
N ARG A 148 5.55 24.22 -22.30
CA ARG A 148 6.58 23.47 -23.02
C ARG A 148 7.77 24.33 -23.45
N GLN A 149 7.51 25.53 -23.97
CA GLN A 149 8.53 26.43 -24.53
C GLN A 149 9.41 27.10 -23.45
N HIS A 150 8.89 27.24 -22.23
CA HIS A 150 9.58 27.90 -21.11
C HIS A 150 10.28 26.90 -20.19
N MET A 151 10.15 25.59 -20.47
CA MET A 151 10.65 24.53 -19.60
C MET A 151 12.05 24.10 -20.03
N PRO A 152 13.03 24.02 -19.10
CA PRO A 152 14.31 23.38 -19.38
C PRO A 152 14.11 21.96 -19.90
N GLN A 153 14.95 21.51 -20.84
CA GLN A 153 14.80 20.21 -21.49
C GLN A 153 14.70 19.05 -20.50
N SER A 154 15.55 19.04 -19.47
CA SER A 154 15.55 18.01 -18.43
C SER A 154 14.24 18.01 -17.63
N GLY A 155 13.75 19.18 -17.23
CA GLY A 155 12.46 19.31 -16.53
C GLY A 155 11.27 18.83 -17.36
N ARG A 156 11.31 19.10 -18.67
CA ARG A 156 10.29 18.62 -19.62
C ARG A 156 10.29 17.11 -19.73
N LEU A 157 11.45 16.49 -19.93
CA LEU A 157 11.58 15.04 -20.02
C LEU A 157 11.17 14.35 -18.72
N ALA A 158 11.49 14.94 -17.56
CA ALA A 158 11.06 14.42 -16.26
C ALA A 158 9.53 14.44 -16.11
N LEU A 159 8.87 15.53 -16.52
CA LEU A 159 7.40 15.61 -16.52
C LEU A 159 6.77 14.62 -17.52
N GLU A 160 7.33 14.50 -18.73
CA GLU A 160 6.89 13.53 -19.73
C GLU A 160 6.97 12.09 -19.18
N SER A 161 8.07 11.73 -18.53
CA SER A 161 8.23 10.43 -17.85
C SER A 161 7.19 10.22 -16.74
N GLY A 162 6.92 11.24 -15.91
CA GLY A 162 5.88 11.17 -14.89
C GLY A 162 4.48 10.94 -15.47
N ILE A 163 4.14 11.61 -16.58
CA ILE A 163 2.87 11.40 -17.29
C ILE A 163 2.78 9.96 -17.82
N GLN A 164 3.86 9.44 -18.44
CA GLN A 164 3.91 8.07 -18.94
C GLN A 164 3.74 7.02 -17.82
N ALA A 165 4.27 7.28 -16.63
CA ALA A 165 4.07 6.42 -15.46
C ALA A 165 2.59 6.37 -15.05
N TYR A 166 1.90 7.52 -14.97
CA TYR A 166 0.46 7.55 -14.68
C TYR A 166 -0.38 6.86 -15.77
N GLU A 167 -0.01 7.01 -17.04
CA GLU A 167 -0.70 6.34 -18.15
C GLU A 167 -0.52 4.83 -18.12
N THR A 168 0.68 4.38 -17.73
CA THR A 168 0.94 2.95 -17.48
C THR A 168 0.06 2.43 -16.36
N GLN A 169 -0.03 3.18 -15.26
CA GLN A 169 -0.91 2.82 -14.15
C GLN A 169 -2.38 2.81 -14.57
N LEU A 170 -2.83 3.76 -15.39
CA LEU A 170 -4.20 3.80 -15.90
C LEU A 170 -4.51 2.59 -16.76
N ARG A 171 -3.59 2.19 -17.65
CA ARG A 171 -3.72 0.95 -18.44
C ARG A 171 -3.82 -0.27 -17.52
N TRP A 172 -2.91 -0.39 -16.55
CA TRP A 172 -2.96 -1.47 -15.57
C TRP A 172 -4.30 -1.54 -14.82
N THR A 173 -4.88 -0.40 -14.40
CA THR A 173 -6.19 -0.43 -13.72
C THR A 173 -7.29 -0.99 -14.63
N LYS A 174 -7.24 -0.73 -15.94
CA LYS A 174 -8.20 -1.28 -16.91
C LYS A 174 -8.05 -2.79 -17.04
N ASP A 175 -6.81 -3.27 -17.13
CA ASP A 175 -6.52 -4.70 -17.23
C ASP A 175 -6.95 -5.43 -15.95
N ALA A 176 -6.61 -4.87 -14.79
CA ALA A 176 -7.02 -5.40 -13.48
C ALA A 176 -8.56 -5.41 -13.30
N LEU A 177 -9.26 -4.36 -13.74
CA LEU A 177 -10.73 -4.33 -13.74
C LEU A 177 -11.31 -5.45 -14.60
N THR A 178 -10.70 -5.74 -15.75
CA THR A 178 -11.12 -6.84 -16.62
C THR A 178 -10.93 -8.19 -15.94
N THR A 179 -9.78 -8.41 -15.29
CA THR A 179 -9.50 -9.64 -14.52
C THR A 179 -10.52 -9.85 -13.40
N TYR A 180 -10.80 -8.81 -12.61
CA TYR A 180 -11.81 -8.90 -11.54
C TYR A 180 -13.23 -9.07 -12.10
N GLY A 181 -13.59 -8.40 -13.19
CA GLY A 181 -14.90 -8.56 -13.85
C GLY A 181 -15.13 -10.00 -14.34
N GLN A 182 -14.11 -10.60 -14.96
CA GLN A 182 -14.17 -12.01 -15.40
C GLN A 182 -14.24 -12.98 -14.21
N ALA A 183 -13.56 -12.69 -13.10
CA ALA A 183 -13.60 -13.52 -11.89
C ALA A 183 -14.94 -13.44 -11.14
N THR A 184 -15.73 -12.37 -11.34
CA THR A 184 -17.00 -12.15 -10.62
C THR A 184 -18.23 -12.66 -11.39
N GLY A 185 -18.06 -13.12 -12.64
CA GLY A 185 -19.15 -13.73 -13.43
C GLY A 185 -20.22 -12.74 -13.92
N GLU A 186 -19.94 -11.43 -13.90
CA GLU A 186 -20.80 -10.43 -14.55
C GLU A 186 -20.43 -10.36 -16.05
N ARG A 187 -21.12 -11.17 -16.86
CA ARG A 187 -21.30 -10.91 -18.30
C ARG A 187 -22.58 -10.15 -18.53
#